data_AF-A0A3B1A2B5-F1
#
_entry.id   AF-A0A3B1A2B5-F1
#
_cell.length_a   1.000
_cell.length_b   1.000
_cell.length_c   1.000
_cell.angle_alpha   90.00
_cell.angle_beta   90.00
_cell.angle_gamma   90.00
#
_symmetry.space_group_name_H-M   'P 1'
#
loop_
_entity.id
_entity.type
_entity.pdbx_description
1 polymer ?
#
loop_
_entity_poly.entity_id
_entity_poly.type
_entity_poly.pdbx_seq_one_letter_code
_entity_poly.pdbx_strand_id
1 'polypeptide(L)'
;MDYIIGELYFFITYTDDNLLYPKIYSVVHIGKNLDDEDDEELWYFQDAQTYNEIGAYPDFDKKGSDTGEVDIYSFRELDLEHVKTPKTLYDELEECFSRRNQNK
;
A
#
# COMPACT_ATOMS: atom_id res chain seq x y z
N MET A 1 -7.42 -11.25 6.03
CA MET A 1 -7.71 -11.09 4.58
C MET A 1 -6.45 -11.53 3.86
N ASP A 2 -6.56 -12.41 2.87
CA ASP A 2 -5.35 -12.95 2.22
C ASP A 2 -4.93 -12.03 1.07
N TYR A 3 -3.73 -11.44 1.20
CA TYR A 3 -3.11 -10.65 0.13
C TYR A 3 -2.38 -11.58 -0.83
N ILE A 4 -2.57 -11.37 -2.13
CA ILE A 4 -1.98 -12.19 -3.19
C ILE A 4 -0.70 -11.51 -3.65
N ILE A 5 0.41 -12.24 -3.72
CA ILE A 5 1.70 -11.69 -4.18
C ILE A 5 1.57 -11.25 -5.65
N GLY A 6 2.06 -10.05 -5.95
CA GLY A 6 2.01 -9.44 -7.28
C GLY A 6 0.70 -8.74 -7.62
N GLU A 7 -0.30 -8.77 -6.74
CA GLU A 7 -1.56 -8.04 -6.94
C GLU A 7 -1.48 -6.58 -6.46
N LEU A 8 -2.32 -5.73 -7.07
CA LEU A 8 -2.40 -4.30 -6.79
C LEU A 8 -3.38 -4.00 -5.65
N TYR A 9 -2.91 -3.18 -4.71
CA TYR A 9 -3.65 -2.67 -3.57
C TYR A 9 -3.43 -1.15 -3.43
N PHE A 10 -4.13 -0.55 -2.47
CA PHE A 10 -4.09 0.87 -2.22
C PHE A 10 -3.93 1.15 -0.74
N PHE A 11 -2.79 1.73 -0.37
CA PHE A 11 -2.58 2.22 0.98
C PHE A 11 -3.19 3.63 1.12
N ILE A 12 -4.05 3.80 2.12
CA ILE A 12 -4.79 5.05 2.36
C ILE A 12 -4.31 5.68 3.67
N THR A 13 -3.98 6.96 3.59
CA THR A 13 -3.81 7.85 4.75
C THR A 13 -4.69 9.08 4.57
N TYR A 14 -4.79 9.96 5.57
CA TYR A 14 -5.63 11.16 5.48
C TYR A 14 -4.82 12.41 5.78
N THR A 15 -5.18 13.52 5.12
CA THR A 15 -4.54 14.82 5.38
C THR A 15 -5.15 15.58 6.55
N ASP A 16 -6.28 15.08 7.05
CA ASP A 16 -7.10 15.71 8.06
C ASP A 16 -7.66 14.67 9.04
N ASP A 17 -7.89 15.08 10.28
CA ASP A 17 -8.39 14.21 11.35
C ASP A 17 -9.85 13.78 11.15
N ASN A 18 -10.60 14.50 10.28
CA ASN A 18 -12.00 14.20 9.99
C ASN A 18 -12.15 13.20 8.83
N LEU A 19 -11.04 12.65 8.32
CA LEU A 19 -11.01 11.63 7.29
C LEU A 19 -11.78 12.05 6.02
N LEU A 20 -11.61 13.31 5.61
CA LEU A 20 -12.32 13.93 4.49
C LEU A 20 -11.52 13.87 3.18
N TYR A 21 -10.20 13.92 3.28
CA TYR A 21 -9.29 14.02 2.14
C TYR A 21 -8.25 12.90 2.22
N PRO A 22 -8.53 11.75 1.57
CA PRO A 22 -7.60 10.63 1.56
C PRO A 22 -6.41 10.91 0.63
N LYS A 23 -5.22 10.54 1.08
CA LYS A 23 -4.02 10.32 0.28
C LYS A 23 -3.94 8.84 -0.05
N ILE A 24 -3.81 8.52 -1.32
CA ILE A 24 -3.86 7.15 -1.84
C ILE A 24 -2.52 6.84 -2.49
N TYR A 25 -1.90 5.74 -2.08
CA TYR A 25 -0.67 5.20 -2.66
C TYR A 25 -0.99 3.85 -3.31
N SER A 26 -0.60 3.67 -4.57
CA SER A 26 -0.73 2.40 -5.28
C SER A 26 0.43 1.49 -4.89
N VAL A 27 0.14 0.32 -4.33
CA VAL A 27 1.16 -0.59 -3.82
C VAL A 27 0.89 -2.02 -4.25
N VAL A 28 1.95 -2.80 -4.47
CA VAL A 28 1.88 -4.22 -4.84
C VAL A 28 2.33 -5.06 -3.67
N HIS A 29 1.55 -6.07 -3.30
CA HIS A 29 1.95 -7.00 -2.24
C HIS A 29 3.11 -7.87 -2.72
N ILE A 30 4.23 -7.87 -2.01
CA ILE A 30 5.47 -8.58 -2.41
C ILE A 30 5.81 -9.76 -1.49
N GLY A 31 5.11 -9.93 -0.36
CA GLY A 31 5.28 -11.08 0.51
C GLY A 31 5.10 -10.76 1.98
N LYS A 32 5.48 -11.70 2.84
CA LYS A 32 5.50 -11.53 4.29
C LYS A 32 6.89 -11.83 4.84
N ASN A 33 7.24 -11.19 5.94
CA ASN A 33 8.47 -11.40 6.68
C ASN A 33 9.70 -11.43 5.76
N LEU A 34 9.84 -10.38 4.93
CA LEU A 34 10.91 -10.30 3.94
C LEU A 34 12.25 -9.87 4.55
N ASP A 35 12.25 -9.42 5.81
CA ASP A 35 13.45 -9.14 6.58
C ASP A 35 13.68 -10.26 7.62
N ASP A 36 14.93 -10.70 7.75
CA ASP A 36 15.33 -11.73 8.72
C ASP A 36 15.25 -11.22 10.17
N GLU A 37 15.18 -9.90 10.35
CA GLU A 37 15.01 -9.24 11.67
C GLU A 37 13.54 -9.10 12.11
N ASP A 38 12.57 -9.52 11.28
CA ASP A 38 11.14 -9.43 11.59
C ASP A 38 10.79 -10.33 12.80
N ASP A 39 10.41 -9.70 13.92
CA ASP A 39 10.02 -10.38 15.17
C ASP A 39 8.50 -10.65 15.26
N GLU A 40 7.75 -10.19 14.27
CA GLU A 40 6.30 -10.32 14.15
C GLU A 40 5.87 -10.58 12.68
N GLU A 41 4.60 -10.94 12.47
CA GLU A 41 4.09 -11.13 11.10
C GLU A 41 3.85 -9.78 10.42
N LEU A 42 4.66 -9.49 9.41
CA LEU A 42 4.59 -8.26 8.61
C LEU A 42 4.29 -8.57 7.16
N TRP A 43 3.39 -7.79 6.57
CA TRP A 43 3.07 -7.82 5.15
C TRP A 43 3.82 -6.70 4.46
N TYR A 44 4.55 -7.05 3.41
CA TYR A 44 5.36 -6.13 2.65
C TYR A 44 4.69 -5.76 1.34
N PHE A 45 4.73 -4.48 1.05
CA PHE A 45 4.23 -3.90 -0.18
C PHE A 45 5.29 -2.98 -0.78
N GLN A 46 5.39 -2.99 -2.09
CA GLN A 46 6.26 -2.09 -2.84
C GLN A 46 5.40 -1.07 -3.57
N ASP A 47 5.88 0.16 -3.70
CA ASP A 47 5.26 1.12 -4.61
C ASP A 47 5.08 0.51 -6.02
N ALA A 48 3.87 0.65 -6.58
CA ALA A 48 3.51 0.01 -7.84
C ALA A 48 4.37 0.49 -9.02
N GLN A 49 4.81 1.74 -9.02
CA GLN A 49 5.68 2.27 -10.07
C GLN A 49 7.03 1.56 -10.02
N THR A 50 7.68 1.53 -8.86
CA THR A 50 8.98 0.85 -8.73
C THR A 50 8.86 -0.66 -8.98
N TYR A 51 7.79 -1.32 -8.53
CA TYR A 51 7.55 -2.74 -8.82
C TYR A 51 7.49 -3.01 -10.33
N ASN A 52 6.83 -2.13 -11.09
CA ASN A 52 6.77 -2.27 -12.55
C ASN A 52 8.11 -1.98 -13.25
N GLU A 53 8.92 -1.08 -12.71
CA GLU A 53 10.21 -0.68 -13.30
C GLU A 53 11.32 -1.71 -13.06
N ILE A 54 11.43 -2.25 -11.84
CA ILE A 54 12.55 -3.11 -11.45
C ILE A 54 12.11 -4.54 -11.08
N GLY A 55 10.82 -4.76 -10.77
CA GLY A 55 10.31 -6.03 -10.25
C GLY A 55 10.21 -6.03 -8.72
N ALA A 56 9.90 -7.21 -8.16
CA ALA A 56 9.68 -7.40 -6.73
C ALA A 56 10.99 -7.27 -5.93
N TYR A 57 10.98 -6.48 -4.86
CA TYR A 57 11.99 -6.55 -3.81
C TYR A 57 11.92 -7.89 -3.04
N PRO A 58 13.05 -8.49 -2.61
CA PRO A 58 14.44 -8.08 -2.87
C PRO A 58 15.00 -8.59 -4.21
N ASP A 59 14.28 -9.46 -4.90
CA ASP A 59 14.77 -10.29 -6.02
C ASP A 59 14.71 -9.59 -7.40
N PHE A 60 14.77 -8.26 -7.46
CA PHE A 60 14.64 -7.55 -8.73
C PHE A 60 15.83 -7.77 -9.69
N ASP A 61 15.53 -7.99 -10.96
CA ASP A 61 16.51 -8.10 -12.04
C ASP A 61 17.14 -6.70 -12.27
N LYS A 62 18.33 -6.46 -11.72
CA LYS A 62 19.12 -5.23 -11.92
C LYS A 62 19.54 -5.05 -13.38
N LYS A 63 18.61 -4.74 -14.28
CA LYS A 63 18.90 -4.30 -15.65
C LYS A 63 18.99 -2.78 -15.70
N GLY A 64 20.10 -2.26 -15.19
CA GLY A 64 20.65 -0.96 -15.61
C GLY A 64 19.89 0.31 -15.25
N SER A 65 19.05 0.33 -14.22
CA SER A 65 18.55 1.58 -13.65
C SER A 65 19.54 2.13 -12.62
N ASP A 66 19.85 3.43 -12.70
CA ASP A 66 20.27 4.21 -11.53
C ASP A 66 19.15 4.02 -10.50
N THR A 67 19.36 3.16 -9.51
CA THR A 67 18.31 2.77 -8.57
C THR A 67 17.93 4.00 -7.75
N GLY A 68 16.81 4.62 -8.14
CA GLY A 68 16.08 5.51 -7.25
C GLY A 68 15.70 4.77 -5.96
N GLU A 69 15.37 5.53 -4.93
CA GLU A 69 14.86 5.01 -3.67
C GLU A 69 13.63 4.14 -3.95
N VAL A 70 13.63 2.89 -3.46
CA VAL A 70 12.50 1.97 -3.61
C VAL A 70 11.65 2.12 -2.35
N ASP A 71 10.45 2.66 -2.51
CA ASP A 71 9.51 2.77 -1.39
C ASP A 71 8.91 1.41 -1.07
N ILE A 72 9.29 0.87 0.09
CA ILE A 72 8.76 -0.35 0.68
C ILE A 72 7.95 0.02 1.92
N TYR A 73 6.76 -0.56 2.02
CA TYR A 73 5.84 -0.40 3.13
C TYR A 73 5.68 -1.76 3.82
N SER A 74 5.84 -1.79 5.13
CA SER A 74 5.52 -2.96 5.96
C SER A 74 4.36 -2.65 6.90
N PHE A 75 3.45 -3.60 7.05
CA PHE A 75 2.26 -3.44 7.89
C PHE A 75 2.07 -4.67 8.78
N ARG A 76 1.70 -4.41 10.04
CA ARG A 76 1.16 -5.43 10.93
C ARG A 76 -0.29 -5.73 10.54
N GLU A 77 -0.81 -6.85 11.02
CA GLU A 77 -2.20 -7.25 10.73
C GLU A 77 -3.23 -6.15 11.06
N LEU A 78 -3.03 -5.42 12.16
CA LEU A 78 -3.92 -4.33 12.58
C LEU A 78 -3.91 -3.13 11.63
N ASP A 79 -2.75 -2.84 11.01
CA ASP A 79 -2.58 -1.69 10.13
C ASP A 79 -3.06 -1.96 8.70
N LEU A 80 -3.32 -3.24 8.36
CA LEU A 80 -3.84 -3.65 7.06
C LEU A 80 -5.25 -3.10 6.79
N GLU A 81 -5.96 -2.59 7.79
CA GLU A 81 -7.23 -1.89 7.57
C GLU A 81 -7.08 -0.67 6.65
N HIS A 82 -5.89 -0.08 6.59
CA HIS A 82 -5.55 1.02 5.69
C HIS A 82 -5.14 0.59 4.29
N VAL A 83 -4.97 -0.72 4.05
CA VAL A 83 -4.61 -1.27 2.74
C VAL A 83 -5.85 -1.86 2.08
N LYS A 84 -6.37 -1.15 1.08
CA LYS A 84 -7.62 -1.47 0.40
C LYS A 84 -7.40 -2.19 -0.93
N THR A 85 -8.38 -3.01 -1.30
CA THR A 85 -8.56 -3.50 -2.67
C THR A 85 -9.14 -2.39 -3.56
N PRO A 86 -9.14 -2.53 -4.89
CA PRO A 86 -9.84 -1.58 -5.77
C PRO A 86 -11.31 -1.36 -5.37
N LYS A 87 -12.00 -2.42 -4.94
CA LYS A 87 -13.40 -2.35 -4.49
C LYS A 87 -13.52 -1.56 -3.19
N THR A 88 -12.77 -1.93 -2.16
CA THR A 88 -12.87 -1.28 -0.85
C THR A 88 -12.28 0.13 -0.82
N LEU A 89 -11.41 0.48 -1.79
CA LEU A 89 -10.99 1.86 -2.03
C LEU A 89 -12.18 2.72 -2.49
N TYR A 90 -12.97 2.20 -3.41
CA TYR A 90 -14.14 2.92 -3.92
C TYR A 90 -15.14 3.22 -2.80
N ASP A 91 -15.42 2.23 -1.95
CA ASP A 91 -16.28 2.39 -0.78
C ASP A 91 -15.74 3.50 0.17
N GLU A 92 -14.43 3.50 0.44
CA GLU A 92 -13.78 4.53 1.27
C GLU A 92 -13.89 5.94 0.66
N LEU A 93 -13.77 6.06 -0.67
CA LEU A 93 -13.92 7.33 -1.37
C LEU A 93 -15.36 7.87 -1.29
N GLU A 94 -16.36 7.00 -1.37
CA GLU A 94 -17.76 7.37 -1.18
C GLU A 94 -18.05 7.85 0.25
N GLU A 95 -17.45 7.20 1.25
CA GLU A 95 -17.53 7.64 2.64
C GLU A 95 -16.90 9.02 2.84
N CYS A 96 -15.68 9.23 2.32
CA CYS A 96 -15.01 10.54 2.36
C CYS A 96 -15.89 11.63 1.72
N PHE A 97 -16.51 11.34 0.57
CA PHE A 97 -17.41 12.27 -0.10
C PHE A 97 -18.66 12.57 0.74
N SER A 98 -19.23 11.55 1.37
CA SER A 98 -20.41 11.70 2.24
C SER A 98 -20.11 12.59 3.44
N ARG A 99 -18.99 12.35 4.14
CA ARG A 99 -18.53 13.18 5.27
C ARG A 99 -18.34 14.64 4.87
N ARG A 100 -17.75 14.90 3.69
CA ARG A 100 -17.57 16.27 3.17
C ARG A 100 -18.87 17.02 2.92
N ASN A 101 -19.94 16.33 2.54
CA ASN A 101 -21.23 16.97 2.27
C ASN A 101 -22.07 17.19 3.53
N GLN A 102 -21.80 16.46 4.61
CA GLN A 102 -22.44 16.68 5.92
C GLN A 102 -21.80 17.85 6.69
N ASN A 103 -20.55 18.20 6.38
CA ASN A 103 -19.80 19.29 7.01
C ASN A 103 -19.88 20.63 6.25
N LYS A 104 -20.84 20.77 5.31
CA LYS A 104 -21.16 22.01 4.60
C LYS A 104 -22.41 22.65 5.18
#